data_AF-A0A813QAM9-F1
#
_entry.id   AF-A0A813QAM9-F1
#
_cell.length_a   1.000
_cell.length_b   1.000
_cell.length_c   1.000
_cell.angle_alpha   90.00
_cell.angle_beta   90.00
_cell.angle_gamma   90.00
#
_symmetry.space_group_name_H-M   'P 1'
#
loop_
_entity.id
_entity.type
_entity.pdbx_description
1 polymer ?
#
loop_
_entity_poly.entity_id
_entity_poly.type
_entity_poly.pdbx_seq_one_letter_code
_entity_poly.pdbx_strand_id
1 'polypeptide(L)'
;MSKKIIVLLTIVFDIFFLKTFGLECPSLNEIYCLPGSSGPGGCYNLWSQRCSNGQIIAKNLIKLCSSSEKSCLPAGCYDPFLQTCFNGIICLKTQSTCSSGKTSKGGCYLSSESKCQDGLICPIDQDICERGNTDIGGCYSNKTRKCFDGKICSSFQSICPKGNLGPGGCFLPFRLRCDQGKLTMLPIG
;
A
#
# COMPACT_ATOMS: atom_id res chain seq x y z
N MET A 1 5.90 -55.06 34.85
CA MET A 1 4.96 -54.65 33.78
C MET A 1 4.61 -53.19 34.03
N SER A 2 4.92 -52.25 33.11
CA SER A 2 4.29 -50.89 33.04
C SER A 2 4.99 -49.86 32.14
N LYS A 3 6.15 -50.16 31.53
CA LYS A 3 6.79 -49.19 30.60
C LYS A 3 6.36 -49.31 29.13
N LYS A 4 5.79 -50.45 28.71
CA LYS A 4 5.32 -50.65 27.32
C LYS A 4 3.93 -50.05 27.04
N ILE A 5 3.12 -49.80 28.06
CA ILE A 5 1.74 -49.31 27.92
C ILE A 5 1.72 -47.79 27.69
N ILE A 6 2.65 -47.05 28.29
CA ILE A 6 2.71 -45.58 28.17
C ILE A 6 3.10 -45.14 26.75
N VAL A 7 4.01 -45.86 26.09
CA VAL A 7 4.45 -45.53 24.71
C VAL A 7 3.37 -45.82 23.67
N LEU A 8 2.57 -46.88 23.86
CA LEU A 8 1.42 -47.12 22.99
C LEU A 8 0.35 -46.04 23.14
N LEU A 9 0.12 -45.53 24.35
CA LEU A 9 -0.88 -44.50 24.61
C LEU A 9 -0.50 -43.14 24.00
N THR A 10 0.76 -42.73 24.01
CA THR A 10 1.19 -41.48 23.34
C THR A 10 1.09 -41.57 21.82
N ILE A 11 1.53 -42.68 21.22
CA ILE A 11 1.44 -42.87 19.76
C ILE A 11 -0.01 -42.96 19.29
N VAL A 12 -0.88 -43.63 20.05
CA VAL A 12 -2.31 -43.69 19.72
C VAL A 12 -2.96 -42.32 19.92
N PHE A 13 -2.58 -41.54 20.95
CA PHE A 13 -3.09 -40.18 21.11
C PHE A 13 -2.71 -39.27 19.94
N ASP A 14 -1.45 -39.29 19.49
CA ASP A 14 -0.99 -38.48 18.35
C ASP A 14 -1.68 -38.86 17.03
N ILE A 15 -1.87 -40.16 16.77
CA ILE A 15 -2.57 -40.65 15.57
C ILE A 15 -4.08 -40.34 15.62
N PHE A 16 -4.71 -40.45 16.81
CA PHE A 16 -6.13 -40.16 16.96
C PHE A 16 -6.42 -38.65 16.94
N PHE A 17 -5.51 -37.81 17.44
CA PHE A 17 -5.61 -36.34 17.35
C PHE A 17 -5.46 -35.85 15.91
N LEU A 18 -4.55 -36.45 15.11
CA LEU A 18 -4.40 -36.11 13.69
C LEU A 18 -5.66 -36.44 12.87
N LYS A 19 -6.32 -37.57 13.17
CA LYS A 19 -7.55 -37.99 12.49
C LYS A 19 -8.80 -37.17 12.85
N THR A 20 -8.87 -36.63 14.06
CA THR A 20 -10.08 -35.90 14.52
C THR A 20 -10.16 -34.46 14.02
N PHE A 21 -9.05 -33.89 13.53
CA PHE A 21 -9.00 -32.50 13.05
C PHE A 21 -8.95 -32.32 11.53
N GLY A 22 -9.09 -33.39 10.74
CA GLY A 22 -9.14 -33.27 9.27
C GLY A 22 -7.85 -32.65 8.67
N LEU A 23 -6.70 -32.89 9.31
CA LEU A 23 -5.37 -32.43 8.89
C LEU A 23 -4.75 -33.34 7.82
N GLU A 24 -5.57 -34.18 7.17
CA GLU A 24 -5.14 -35.08 6.10
C GLU A 24 -5.47 -34.44 4.76
N CYS A 25 -4.43 -34.20 3.95
CA CYS A 25 -4.61 -33.73 2.59
C CYS A 25 -5.09 -34.87 1.69
N PRO A 26 -6.00 -34.58 0.74
CA PRO A 26 -6.58 -35.63 -0.11
C PRO A 26 -5.54 -36.28 -1.03
N SER A 27 -4.42 -35.61 -1.30
CA SER A 27 -3.36 -36.09 -2.16
C SER A 27 -2.13 -36.55 -1.36
N LEU A 28 -1.56 -37.70 -1.72
CA LEU A 28 -0.29 -38.24 -1.15
C LEU A 28 0.93 -37.29 -1.30
N ASN A 29 0.84 -36.32 -2.22
CA ASN A 29 1.91 -35.35 -2.50
C ASN A 29 1.69 -33.98 -1.85
N GLU A 30 0.67 -33.84 -1.00
CA GLU A 30 0.34 -32.61 -0.30
C GLU A 30 0.66 -32.74 1.19
N ILE A 31 1.16 -31.65 1.78
CA ILE A 31 1.29 -31.51 3.23
C ILE A 31 0.37 -30.39 3.69
N TYR A 32 -0.12 -30.53 4.91
CA TYR A 32 -0.97 -29.53 5.54
C TYR A 32 -0.13 -28.38 6.13
N CYS A 33 -0.43 -27.15 5.73
CA CYS A 33 0.03 -25.91 6.36
C CYS A 33 -0.93 -25.57 7.49
N LEU A 34 -0.45 -25.52 8.73
CA LEU A 34 -1.28 -25.09 9.86
C LEU A 34 -1.72 -23.64 9.67
N PRO A 35 -2.97 -23.28 10.02
CA PRO A 35 -3.40 -21.89 10.08
C PRO A 35 -2.46 -21.06 10.98
N GLY A 36 -2.26 -19.81 10.64
CA GLY A 36 -1.38 -18.90 11.38
C GLY A 36 -1.75 -17.45 11.13
N SER A 37 -0.97 -16.52 11.68
CA SER A 37 -1.29 -15.09 11.57
C SER A 37 -1.18 -14.55 10.13
N SER A 38 -0.62 -15.33 9.20
CA SER A 38 -0.47 -14.96 7.79
C SER A 38 -1.51 -15.63 6.86
N GLY A 39 -2.36 -16.53 7.37
CA GLY A 39 -3.41 -17.15 6.56
C GLY A 39 -4.10 -18.34 7.20
N PRO A 40 -5.18 -18.83 6.57
CA PRO A 40 -6.01 -19.91 7.10
C PRO A 40 -5.34 -21.30 7.04
N GLY A 41 -4.12 -21.42 6.50
CA GLY A 41 -3.48 -22.72 6.28
C GLY A 41 -4.13 -23.48 5.12
N GLY A 42 -3.88 -24.79 5.08
CA GLY A 42 -4.44 -25.71 4.11
C GLY A 42 -3.41 -26.62 3.43
N CYS A 43 -3.89 -27.46 2.53
CA CYS A 43 -3.07 -28.42 1.80
C CYS A 43 -2.25 -27.77 0.70
N TYR A 44 -0.97 -28.11 0.62
CA TYR A 44 -0.07 -27.59 -0.40
C TYR A 44 0.91 -28.65 -0.88
N ASN A 45 1.32 -28.53 -2.14
CA ASN A 45 2.25 -29.46 -2.76
C ASN A 45 3.71 -29.03 -2.47
N LEU A 46 4.53 -29.86 -1.84
CA LEU A 46 5.92 -29.47 -1.52
C LEU A 46 6.80 -29.30 -2.74
N TRP A 47 6.44 -29.84 -3.89
CA TRP A 47 7.27 -29.68 -5.09
C TRP A 47 7.11 -28.28 -5.67
N SER A 48 5.94 -27.67 -5.51
CA SER A 48 5.62 -26.36 -6.10
C SER A 48 5.36 -25.25 -5.08
N GLN A 49 5.19 -25.56 -3.79
CA GLN A 49 4.77 -24.64 -2.74
C GLN A 49 5.48 -24.88 -1.39
N ARG A 50 5.42 -23.90 -0.49
CA ARG A 50 5.90 -23.92 0.90
C ARG A 50 4.90 -23.22 1.81
N CYS A 51 4.81 -23.65 3.06
CA CYS A 51 4.02 -22.98 4.10
C CYS A 51 4.87 -21.95 4.86
N SER A 52 4.34 -20.75 5.08
CA SER A 52 4.89 -19.75 6.00
C SER A 52 3.78 -19.19 6.89
N ASN A 53 3.75 -19.62 8.16
CA ASN A 53 2.86 -19.11 9.21
C ASN A 53 1.36 -19.02 8.81
N GLY A 54 0.82 -20.08 8.21
CA GLY A 54 -0.57 -20.11 7.71
C GLY A 54 -0.76 -19.77 6.25
N GLN A 55 0.29 -19.35 5.55
CA GLN A 55 0.20 -19.00 4.13
C GLN A 55 0.91 -20.03 3.24
N ILE A 56 0.22 -20.51 2.21
CA ILE A 56 0.77 -21.38 1.18
C ILE A 56 1.34 -20.51 0.05
N ILE A 57 2.62 -20.70 -0.28
CA ILE A 57 3.40 -19.84 -1.17
C ILE A 57 4.09 -20.72 -2.22
N ALA A 58 4.03 -20.38 -3.52
CA ALA A 58 4.75 -21.12 -4.54
C ALA A 58 6.28 -21.07 -4.38
N LYS A 59 6.98 -22.22 -4.43
CA LYS A 59 8.44 -22.36 -4.30
C LYS A 59 9.22 -21.66 -5.42
N ASN A 60 8.67 -21.60 -6.62
CA ASN A 60 9.41 -21.14 -7.81
C ASN A 60 9.21 -19.67 -8.18
N LEU A 61 8.37 -18.91 -7.46
CA LEU A 61 7.83 -17.67 -8.04
C LEU A 61 7.78 -16.46 -7.11
N ILE A 62 8.37 -16.50 -5.91
CA ILE A 62 7.99 -15.51 -4.90
C ILE A 62 9.16 -15.08 -4.00
N LYS A 63 9.67 -13.84 -4.20
CA LYS A 63 10.51 -13.12 -3.23
C LYS A 63 9.65 -12.22 -2.32
N LEU A 64 10.08 -12.05 -1.07
CA LEU A 64 9.44 -11.15 -0.11
C LEU A 64 9.80 -9.70 -0.47
N CYS A 65 8.79 -8.84 -0.63
CA CYS A 65 8.99 -7.41 -0.82
C CYS A 65 8.79 -6.65 0.50
N SER A 66 9.59 -6.93 1.54
CA SER A 66 9.51 -6.20 2.81
C SER A 66 10.88 -5.99 3.41
N SER A 67 11.10 -4.81 4.03
CA SER A 67 12.29 -4.50 4.84
C SER A 67 12.23 -5.07 6.26
N SER A 68 11.10 -5.67 6.68
CA SER A 68 10.93 -6.16 8.07
C SER A 68 10.01 -7.38 8.27
N GLU A 69 9.42 -7.96 7.23
CA GLU A 69 8.44 -9.07 7.39
C GLU A 69 8.93 -10.42 6.87
N LYS A 70 8.62 -11.46 7.65
CA LYS A 70 8.92 -12.87 7.35
C LYS A 70 7.84 -13.55 6.48
N SER A 71 6.76 -12.85 6.14
CA SER A 71 5.60 -13.36 5.40
C SER A 71 5.16 -12.40 4.31
N CYS A 72 4.43 -12.90 3.32
CA CYS A 72 4.00 -12.17 2.11
C CYS A 72 2.97 -11.06 2.36
N LEU A 73 2.84 -10.53 3.58
CA LEU A 73 1.80 -9.58 3.98
C LEU A 73 2.36 -8.59 5.01
N PRO A 74 2.00 -7.28 4.89
CA PRO A 74 1.15 -6.66 3.86
C PRO A 74 1.90 -6.23 2.59
N ALA A 75 3.24 -6.29 2.58
CA ALA A 75 4.03 -5.77 1.46
C ALA A 75 4.09 -6.71 0.23
N GLY A 76 3.43 -7.87 0.32
CA GLY A 76 3.25 -8.77 -0.81
C GLY A 76 4.49 -9.58 -1.15
N CYS A 77 4.28 -10.47 -2.09
CA CYS A 77 5.21 -11.46 -2.55
C CYS A 77 5.23 -11.37 -4.06
N TYR A 78 6.41 -11.24 -4.66
CA TYR A 78 6.53 -10.84 -6.06
C TYR A 78 7.29 -11.86 -6.89
N ASP A 79 6.89 -11.96 -8.16
CA ASP A 79 7.61 -12.75 -9.15
C ASP A 79 8.86 -11.99 -9.62
N PRO A 80 10.08 -12.41 -9.27
CA PRO A 80 11.29 -11.71 -9.68
C PRO A 80 11.54 -11.72 -11.19
N PHE A 81 10.83 -12.54 -11.97
CA PHE A 81 10.89 -12.52 -13.42
C PHE A 81 10.12 -11.35 -14.01
N LEU A 82 8.92 -11.07 -13.47
CA LEU A 82 8.00 -10.05 -13.99
C LEU A 82 8.01 -8.73 -13.20
N GLN A 83 8.40 -8.80 -11.94
CA GLN A 83 8.27 -7.73 -10.96
C GLN A 83 9.61 -7.45 -10.26
N THR A 84 9.67 -6.28 -9.63
CA THR A 84 10.74 -5.85 -8.74
C THR A 84 10.13 -5.31 -7.45
N CYS A 85 10.89 -5.41 -6.35
CA CYS A 85 10.52 -4.76 -5.11
C CYS A 85 11.27 -3.43 -4.99
N PHE A 86 10.54 -2.35 -4.76
CA PHE A 86 11.08 -1.03 -4.56
C PHE A 86 10.47 -0.41 -3.30
N ASN A 87 11.27 -0.22 -2.25
CA ASN A 87 10.83 0.35 -0.96
C ASN A 87 9.56 -0.31 -0.37
N GLY A 88 9.44 -1.63 -0.49
CA GLY A 88 8.26 -2.38 0.00
C GLY A 88 7.04 -2.28 -0.93
N ILE A 89 7.22 -1.75 -2.14
CA ILE A 89 6.19 -1.69 -3.18
C ILE A 89 6.61 -2.62 -4.32
N ILE A 90 5.69 -3.47 -4.76
CA ILE A 90 5.90 -4.36 -5.90
C ILE A 90 5.59 -3.61 -7.18
N CYS A 91 6.61 -3.45 -8.04
CA CYS A 91 6.49 -2.83 -9.35
C CYS A 91 6.64 -3.87 -10.44
N LEU A 92 5.95 -3.69 -11.57
CA LEU A 92 6.28 -4.44 -12.79
C LEU A 92 7.64 -3.98 -13.31
N LYS A 93 8.43 -4.86 -13.92
CA LYS A 93 9.71 -4.48 -14.55
C LYS A 93 9.54 -3.49 -15.71
N THR A 94 8.34 -3.42 -16.29
CA THR A 94 7.99 -2.44 -17.32
C THR A 94 7.72 -1.05 -16.75
N GLN A 95 7.56 -0.91 -15.44
CA GLN A 95 7.32 0.36 -14.78
C GLN A 95 8.64 1.01 -14.33
N SER A 96 8.64 2.34 -14.35
CA SER A 96 9.63 3.15 -13.66
C SER A 96 9.29 3.26 -12.17
N THR A 97 10.27 3.62 -11.35
CA THR A 97 10.10 3.81 -9.91
C THR A 97 10.30 5.27 -9.52
N CYS A 98 9.48 5.73 -8.58
CA CYS A 98 9.50 7.07 -8.02
C CYS A 98 9.86 6.93 -6.53
N SER A 99 11.00 7.46 -6.12
CA SER A 99 11.42 7.43 -4.71
C SER A 99 10.48 8.25 -3.84
N SER A 100 10.37 7.91 -2.56
CA SER A 100 9.68 8.76 -1.59
C SER A 100 10.31 10.15 -1.59
N GLY A 101 9.47 11.18 -1.53
CA GLY A 101 9.92 12.56 -1.41
C GLY A 101 9.05 13.33 -0.43
N LYS A 102 9.12 14.66 -0.51
CA LYS A 102 8.40 15.53 0.43
C LYS A 102 6.90 15.34 0.30
N THR A 103 6.38 15.23 -0.90
CA THR A 103 4.93 15.29 -1.15
C THR A 103 4.24 13.95 -0.95
N SER A 104 4.88 12.85 -1.36
CA SER A 104 4.30 11.50 -1.31
C SER A 104 5.39 10.42 -1.15
N LYS A 105 4.96 9.22 -0.80
CA LYS A 105 5.81 8.04 -0.60
C LYS A 105 6.45 7.50 -1.88
N GLY A 106 6.11 8.07 -3.04
CA GLY A 106 6.54 7.52 -4.33
C GLY A 106 5.78 6.25 -4.70
N GLY A 107 6.36 5.46 -5.61
CA GLY A 107 5.73 4.24 -6.12
C GLY A 107 6.15 3.92 -7.55
N CYS A 108 5.43 2.99 -8.17
CA CYS A 108 5.67 2.56 -9.54
C CYS A 108 4.81 3.38 -10.49
N TYR A 109 5.32 3.71 -11.67
CA TYR A 109 4.56 4.41 -12.71
C TYR A 109 5.04 4.05 -14.12
N LEU A 110 4.18 4.27 -15.11
CA LEU A 110 4.56 4.17 -16.51
C LEU A 110 5.11 5.53 -16.96
N SER A 111 6.38 5.56 -17.37
CA SER A 111 7.05 6.79 -17.83
C SER A 111 6.47 7.35 -19.13
N SER A 112 5.70 6.54 -19.87
CA SER A 112 4.94 6.96 -21.06
C SER A 112 3.68 7.75 -20.73
N GLU A 113 3.17 7.66 -19.50
CA GLU A 113 1.89 8.26 -19.08
C GLU A 113 2.05 9.25 -17.94
N SER A 114 3.10 9.11 -17.13
CA SER A 114 3.31 9.88 -15.92
C SER A 114 4.77 10.29 -15.74
N LYS A 115 4.96 11.33 -14.94
CA LYS A 115 6.26 11.84 -14.46
C LYS A 115 6.29 11.81 -12.94
N CYS A 116 7.49 11.69 -12.39
CA CYS A 116 7.75 11.68 -10.95
C CYS A 116 8.58 12.91 -10.56
N GLN A 117 8.17 13.61 -9.50
CA GLN A 117 8.96 14.67 -8.85
C GLN A 117 8.66 14.66 -7.35
N ASP A 118 9.70 14.63 -6.51
CA ASP A 118 9.59 14.64 -5.04
C ASP A 118 8.56 13.64 -4.47
N GLY A 119 8.56 12.44 -5.05
CA GLY A 119 7.69 11.33 -4.66
C GLY A 119 6.24 11.45 -5.12
N LEU A 120 5.88 12.55 -5.78
CA LEU A 120 4.59 12.72 -6.43
C LEU A 120 4.67 12.23 -7.88
N ILE A 121 3.72 11.36 -8.24
CA ILE A 121 3.56 10.82 -9.58
C ILE A 121 2.36 11.53 -10.21
N CYS A 122 2.58 12.24 -11.31
CA CYS A 122 1.55 12.99 -12.02
C CYS A 122 1.47 12.57 -13.48
N PRO A 123 0.28 12.62 -14.11
CA PRO A 123 0.15 12.55 -15.56
C PRO A 123 1.09 13.54 -16.26
N ILE A 124 1.62 13.18 -17.42
CA ILE A 124 2.58 14.03 -18.16
C ILE A 124 1.98 15.41 -18.49
N ASP A 125 0.67 15.46 -18.78
CA ASP A 125 -0.08 16.65 -19.16
C ASP A 125 -0.50 17.55 -17.98
N GLN A 126 -0.15 17.17 -16.75
CA GLN A 126 -0.42 17.95 -15.55
C GLN A 126 0.85 18.60 -15.01
N ASP A 127 0.70 19.77 -14.42
CA ASP A 127 1.75 20.45 -13.67
C ASP A 127 1.78 19.97 -12.23
N ILE A 128 2.90 20.23 -11.57
CA ILE A 128 3.17 19.83 -10.18
C ILE A 128 3.05 21.06 -9.29
N CYS A 129 2.11 21.00 -8.35
CA CYS A 129 2.04 21.91 -7.22
C CYS A 129 2.87 21.29 -6.10
N GLU A 130 4.02 21.88 -5.79
CA GLU A 130 4.87 21.41 -4.70
C GLU A 130 4.20 21.61 -3.35
N ARG A 131 4.58 20.82 -2.33
CA ARG A 131 4.11 21.05 -0.96
C ARG A 131 4.49 22.46 -0.51
N GLY A 132 3.52 23.18 0.05
CA GLY A 132 3.73 24.46 0.71
C GLY A 132 3.33 24.43 2.18
N ASN A 133 3.28 25.60 2.80
CA ASN A 133 2.88 25.77 4.21
C ASN A 133 1.37 25.67 4.41
N THR A 134 0.59 25.87 3.33
CA THR A 134 -0.86 25.88 3.37
C THR A 134 -1.44 24.51 3.04
N ASP A 135 -0.83 23.75 2.14
CA ASP A 135 -1.33 22.43 1.74
C ASP A 135 -0.23 21.51 1.18
N ILE A 136 -0.55 20.24 1.00
CA ILE A 136 0.43 19.20 0.65
C ILE A 136 0.90 19.23 -0.79
N GLY A 137 0.30 20.05 -1.67
CA GLY A 137 0.59 20.03 -3.10
C GLY A 137 -0.18 18.93 -3.84
N GLY A 138 0.16 18.72 -5.11
CA GLY A 138 -0.48 17.71 -5.95
C GLY A 138 -0.36 17.99 -7.44
N CYS A 139 -0.93 17.11 -8.24
CA CYS A 139 -1.00 17.28 -9.69
C CYS A 139 -2.17 18.20 -10.05
N TYR A 140 -1.99 19.12 -10.99
CA TYR A 140 -3.06 19.98 -11.46
C TYR A 140 -2.92 20.35 -12.93
N SER A 141 -4.04 20.68 -13.57
CA SER A 141 -4.02 21.26 -14.91
C SER A 141 -3.99 22.78 -14.83
N ASN A 142 -2.93 23.42 -15.32
CA ASN A 142 -2.81 24.88 -15.39
C ASN A 142 -3.90 25.56 -16.24
N LYS A 143 -4.59 24.79 -17.10
CA LYS A 143 -5.71 25.28 -17.92
C LYS A 143 -6.93 25.68 -17.08
N THR A 144 -7.15 25.02 -15.95
CA THR A 144 -8.36 25.20 -15.13
C THR A 144 -8.07 25.48 -13.65
N ARG A 145 -6.82 25.28 -13.23
CA ARG A 145 -6.38 25.38 -11.86
C ARG A 145 -5.09 26.20 -11.75
N LYS A 146 -4.83 26.72 -10.56
CA LYS A 146 -3.58 27.38 -10.18
C LYS A 146 -3.10 26.86 -8.84
N CYS A 147 -1.79 26.81 -8.66
CA CYS A 147 -1.14 26.42 -7.42
C CYS A 147 -0.69 27.66 -6.65
N PHE A 148 -0.90 27.66 -5.33
CA PHE A 148 -0.35 28.65 -4.42
C PHE A 148 -0.01 28.00 -3.08
N ASP A 149 1.27 28.01 -2.71
CA ASP A 149 1.77 27.47 -1.44
C ASP A 149 1.21 26.06 -1.13
N GLY A 150 1.28 25.18 -2.12
CA GLY A 150 0.76 23.81 -2.07
C GLY A 150 -0.74 23.66 -2.31
N LYS A 151 -1.50 24.76 -2.31
CA LYS A 151 -2.95 24.71 -2.51
C LYS A 151 -3.34 24.87 -3.97
N ILE A 152 -4.15 23.94 -4.47
CA ILE A 152 -4.65 23.95 -5.85
C ILE A 152 -6.06 24.58 -5.87
N CYS A 153 -6.18 25.75 -6.47
CA CYS A 153 -7.43 26.50 -6.61
C CYS A 153 -7.96 26.44 -8.05
N SER A 154 -9.27 26.64 -8.24
CA SER A 154 -9.80 26.96 -9.58
C SER A 154 -9.20 28.28 -10.08
N SER A 155 -8.98 28.38 -11.39
CA SER A 155 -8.48 29.60 -12.04
C SER A 155 -9.34 30.83 -11.72
N PHE A 156 -10.66 30.65 -11.61
CA PHE A 156 -11.64 31.71 -11.29
C PHE A 156 -11.69 32.13 -9.81
N GLN A 157 -11.05 31.37 -8.91
CA GLN A 157 -11.04 31.68 -7.48
C GLN A 157 -9.87 32.61 -7.15
N SER A 158 -10.05 33.53 -6.21
CA SER A 158 -8.96 34.26 -5.58
C SER A 158 -8.32 33.42 -4.47
N ILE A 159 -7.09 33.79 -4.10
CA ILE A 159 -6.32 33.13 -3.04
C ILE A 159 -6.34 34.02 -1.80
N CYS A 160 -6.73 33.43 -0.67
CA CYS A 160 -6.56 34.00 0.65
C CYS A 160 -5.36 33.30 1.30
N PRO A 161 -4.22 33.97 1.51
CA PRO A 161 -3.09 33.37 2.20
C PRO A 161 -3.47 33.03 3.65
N LYS A 162 -2.77 32.06 4.25
CA LYS A 162 -2.87 31.78 5.68
C LYS A 162 -2.51 33.04 6.48
N GLY A 163 -3.23 33.29 7.56
CA GLY A 163 -2.94 34.39 8.47
C GLY A 163 -3.39 34.09 9.90
N ASN A 164 -3.31 35.10 10.76
CA ASN A 164 -3.55 34.93 12.20
C ASN A 164 -5.01 34.59 12.54
N LEU A 165 -5.97 34.85 11.65
CA LEU A 165 -7.39 34.64 11.88
C LEU A 165 -7.94 33.38 11.19
N GLY A 166 -7.15 32.70 10.36
CA GLY A 166 -7.60 31.49 9.69
C GLY A 166 -6.59 30.86 8.72
N PRO A 167 -6.91 29.66 8.23
CA PRO A 167 -6.02 28.87 7.39
C PRO A 167 -5.86 29.41 5.96
N GLY A 168 -6.61 30.44 5.57
CA GLY A 168 -6.70 30.88 4.18
C GLY A 168 -7.40 29.84 3.28
N GLY A 169 -7.35 30.07 1.98
CA GLY A 169 -7.94 29.17 1.00
C GLY A 169 -8.33 29.83 -0.31
N CYS A 170 -8.88 29.02 -1.20
CA CYS A 170 -9.47 29.48 -2.45
C CYS A 170 -10.87 30.04 -2.17
N PHE A 171 -11.20 31.20 -2.71
CA PHE A 171 -12.50 31.81 -2.51
C PHE A 171 -12.98 32.54 -3.76
N LEU A 172 -14.30 32.71 -3.89
CA LEU A 172 -14.88 33.54 -4.95
C LEU A 172 -14.99 34.98 -4.42
N PRO A 173 -14.29 35.96 -5.01
CA PRO A 173 -14.21 37.31 -4.45
C PRO A 173 -15.55 38.06 -4.43
N PHE A 174 -16.53 37.62 -5.22
CA PHE A 174 -17.90 38.17 -5.21
C PHE A 174 -18.81 37.53 -4.16
N ARG A 175 -18.37 36.47 -3.46
CA ARG A 175 -19.12 35.82 -2.37
C ARG A 175 -18.48 36.01 -1.01
N LEU A 176 -17.15 36.05 -0.99
CA LEU A 176 -16.36 35.98 0.23
C LEU A 176 -15.32 37.10 0.22
N ARG A 177 -15.03 37.63 1.42
CA ARG A 177 -13.87 38.48 1.70
C ARG A 177 -12.82 37.68 2.47
N CYS A 178 -11.56 37.95 2.19
CA CYS A 178 -10.42 37.43 2.96
C CYS A 178 -9.89 38.53 3.89
N ASP A 179 -9.69 38.20 5.17
CA ASP A 179 -9.00 39.04 6.14
C ASP A 179 -8.11 38.19 7.05
N GLN A 180 -6.79 38.42 6.98
CA GLN A 180 -5.77 37.65 7.72
C GLN A 180 -6.00 36.12 7.73
N GLY A 181 -6.36 35.53 6.58
CA GLY A 181 -6.62 34.10 6.45
C GLY A 181 -8.03 33.64 6.82
N LYS A 182 -8.89 34.52 7.32
CA LYS A 182 -10.31 34.24 7.57
C LYS A 182 -11.14 34.59 6.35
N LEU A 183 -11.98 33.66 5.91
CA LEU A 183 -12.97 33.88 4.85
C LEU A 183 -14.33 34.20 5.47
N THR A 184 -14.93 35.32 5.08
CA THR A 184 -16.24 35.75 5.57
C THR A 184 -17.18 36.05 4.42
N MET A 185 -18.45 35.66 4.53
CA MET A 185 -19.48 35.95 3.54
C MET A 185 -19.67 37.47 3.38
N LEU A 186 -19.78 37.92 2.13
CA LEU A 186 -20.20 39.27 1.84
C LEU A 186 -21.71 39.40 2.11
N PRO A 187 -22.17 40.54 2.67
CA PRO A 187 -23.60 40.79 2.82
C PRO A 187 -24.26 40.79 1.43
N ILE A 188 -25.40 40.12 1.34
CA ILE A 188 -26.25 40.16 0.14
C ILE A 188 -26.95 41.52 0.18
N GLY A 189 -26.59 42.39 -0.76
CA GLY A 189 -27.26 43.68 -0.96
C GLY A 189 -28.61 43.53 -1.65
#